data_AF-A0A6P1NM15-F1
#
_entry.id   AF-A0A6P1NM15-F1
#
_cell.length_a   1.000
_cell.length_b   1.000
_cell.length_c   1.000
_cell.angle_alpha   90.00
_cell.angle_beta   90.00
_cell.angle_gamma   90.00
#
_symmetry.space_group_name_H-M   'P 1'
#
loop_
_entity.id
_entity.type
_entity.pdbx_description
1 polymer ?
#
loop_
_entity_poly.entity_id
_entity_poly.type
_entity_poly.pdbx_seq_one_letter_code
_entity_poly.pdbx_strand_id
1 'polypeptide(L)'
;MEDLVLPSRTCPKCHGPLPESRDKRSIYCRTECVQTAKSRRRRGLPVADPVPAETALRLARRVASLAEEVRGATAGMYRVRESRDKYKARVRSLEAAVDTERRRAVAVVAEQAAKTAALREEITDLRRQLAAAGERDGVRAAAADPAVVGKLRARLADGNAAYAQLAAKQKQLRTAYDQTMHQTKAAAQVYKSWDRLCQKLYQSTKGRTLAEADQRTLQQWASWRNEQQKKAGKK
;
A
#
# COMPACT_ATOMS: atom_id res chain seq x y z
N MET A 1 14.75 -11.95 34.24
CA MET A 1 15.26 -13.33 34.34
C MET A 1 14.11 -14.16 34.86
N GLU A 2 13.32 -14.72 33.95
CA GLU A 2 12.27 -15.67 34.31
C GLU A 2 12.98 -16.98 34.63
N ASP A 3 12.92 -17.39 35.89
CA ASP A 3 13.47 -18.66 36.35
C ASP A 3 12.83 -19.79 35.52
N LEU A 4 13.67 -20.50 34.77
CA LEU A 4 13.32 -21.77 34.14
C LEU A 4 13.04 -22.78 35.24
N VAL A 5 11.81 -22.78 35.75
CA VAL A 5 11.32 -23.81 36.68
C VAL A 5 11.33 -25.13 35.92
N LEU A 6 12.38 -25.93 36.14
CA LEU A 6 12.44 -27.32 35.69
C LEU A 6 11.15 -28.03 36.14
N PRO A 7 10.52 -28.84 35.27
CA PRO A 7 9.28 -29.53 35.63
C PRO A 7 9.56 -30.43 36.84
N SER A 8 9.06 -30.01 38.00
CA SER A 8 9.16 -30.78 39.22
C SER A 8 8.48 -32.14 38.98
N ARG A 9 9.20 -33.22 39.27
CA ARG A 9 8.63 -34.58 39.18
C ARG A 9 7.40 -34.62 40.08
N THR A 10 6.27 -35.12 39.58
CA THR A 10 5.01 -35.17 40.34
C THR A 10 4.70 -36.59 40.79
N CYS A 11 4.06 -36.70 41.96
CA CYS A 11 3.66 -37.98 42.53
C CYS A 11 2.45 -38.51 41.74
N PRO A 12 2.49 -39.75 41.19
CA PRO A 12 1.39 -40.28 40.39
C PRO A 12 0.14 -40.63 41.22
N LYS A 13 0.23 -40.60 42.55
CA LYS A 13 -0.92 -40.76 43.44
C LYS A 13 -1.62 -39.43 43.70
N CYS A 14 -0.94 -38.48 44.34
CA CYS A 14 -1.56 -37.25 44.84
C CYS A 14 -1.29 -36.01 43.98
N HIS A 15 -0.55 -36.14 42.88
CA HIS A 15 -0.14 -35.06 41.97
C HIS A 15 0.70 -33.93 42.59
N GLY A 16 1.06 -34.03 43.87
CA GLY A 16 1.97 -33.09 44.52
C GLY A 16 3.41 -33.21 44.00
N PRO A 17 4.22 -32.14 44.12
CA PRO A 17 5.62 -32.15 43.74
C PRO A 17 6.42 -33.14 44.59
N LEU A 18 7.38 -33.85 43.98
CA LEU A 18 8.35 -34.65 44.72
C LEU A 18 9.34 -33.69 45.42
N PRO A 19 9.61 -33.90 46.72
CA PRO A 19 10.64 -33.13 47.43
C PRO A 19 12.00 -33.27 46.75
N GLU A 20 12.80 -32.21 46.72
CA GLU A 20 14.15 -32.26 46.14
C GLU A 20 15.08 -33.22 46.90
N SER A 21 14.82 -33.44 48.19
CA SER A 21 15.56 -34.38 49.05
C SER A 21 15.29 -35.86 48.76
N ARG A 22 14.34 -36.17 47.86
CA ARG A 22 14.02 -37.54 47.48
C ARG A 22 14.92 -38.03 46.35
N ASP A 23 15.32 -39.31 46.44
CA ASP A 23 16.09 -39.98 45.39
C ASP A 23 15.41 -39.85 44.01
N LYS A 24 16.23 -39.61 42.97
CA LYS A 24 15.82 -39.57 41.56
C LYS A 24 15.11 -40.85 41.12
N ARG A 25 15.36 -41.99 41.77
CA ARG A 25 14.64 -43.25 41.49
C ARG A 25 13.28 -43.36 42.19
N SER A 26 13.01 -42.52 43.19
CA SER A 26 11.73 -42.56 43.91
C SER A 26 10.60 -42.00 43.05
N ILE A 27 9.45 -42.68 43.05
CA ILE A 27 8.29 -42.35 42.20
C ILE A 27 7.20 -41.60 42.98
N TYR A 28 7.11 -41.82 44.28
CA TYR A 28 6.06 -41.26 45.14
C TYR A 28 6.65 -40.24 46.11
N CYS A 29 5.87 -39.20 46.45
CA CYS A 29 6.32 -38.14 47.36
C CYS A 29 6.48 -38.62 48.82
N ARG A 30 5.65 -39.59 49.27
CA ARG A 30 5.62 -40.11 50.64
C ARG A 30 5.46 -41.63 50.65
N THR A 31 5.93 -42.27 51.72
CA THR A 31 5.77 -43.73 51.96
C THR A 31 4.29 -44.11 52.02
N GLU A 32 3.44 -43.26 52.60
CA GLU A 32 1.98 -43.41 52.57
C GLU A 32 1.43 -43.54 51.15
N CYS A 33 1.93 -42.70 50.23
CA CYS A 33 1.49 -42.74 48.84
C CYS A 33 1.88 -44.07 48.15
N VAL A 34 3.04 -44.63 48.50
CA VAL A 34 3.47 -45.96 48.03
C VAL A 34 2.50 -47.04 48.52
N GLN A 35 2.18 -47.04 49.82
CA GLN A 35 1.33 -48.07 50.42
C GLN A 35 -0.11 -47.99 49.91
N THR A 36 -0.68 -46.78 49.79
CA THR A 36 -2.03 -46.62 49.21
C THR A 36 -2.04 -47.05 47.75
N ALA A 37 -1.03 -46.67 46.95
CA ALA A 37 -0.93 -47.09 45.55
C ALA A 37 -0.83 -48.61 45.41
N LYS A 38 -0.02 -49.27 46.26
CA LYS A 38 0.13 -50.74 46.29
C LYS A 38 -1.19 -51.42 46.65
N SER A 39 -1.91 -50.89 47.66
CA SER A 39 -3.23 -51.39 48.06
C SER A 39 -4.26 -51.24 46.95
N ARG A 40 -4.32 -50.09 46.27
CA ARG A 40 -5.25 -49.87 45.15
C ARG A 40 -4.97 -50.76 43.95
N ARG A 41 -3.70 -50.96 43.57
CA ARG A 41 -3.31 -51.91 42.52
C ARG A 41 -3.79 -53.32 42.81
N ARG A 42 -3.65 -53.79 44.06
CA ARG A 42 -4.14 -55.12 44.48
C ARG A 42 -5.66 -55.26 44.39
N ARG A 43 -6.40 -54.15 44.48
CA ARG A 43 -7.86 -54.10 44.38
C ARG A 43 -8.37 -53.75 42.97
N GLY A 44 -7.46 -53.64 41.98
CA GLY A 44 -7.82 -53.23 40.61
C GLY A 44 -8.28 -51.78 40.48
N LEU A 45 -8.00 -50.92 41.48
CA LEU A 45 -8.42 -49.53 41.50
C LEU A 45 -7.35 -48.59 40.91
N PRO A 46 -7.76 -47.44 40.33
CA PRO A 46 -6.83 -46.42 39.86
C PRO A 46 -5.85 -45.96 40.95
N VAL A 47 -4.57 -45.87 40.59
CA VAL A 47 -3.49 -45.46 41.51
C VAL A 47 -3.59 -43.99 41.89
N ALA A 48 -4.01 -43.15 40.96
CA ALA A 48 -4.21 -41.72 41.19
C ALA A 48 -5.38 -41.47 42.16
N ASP A 49 -5.22 -40.51 43.05
CA ASP A 49 -6.32 -39.98 43.83
C ASP A 49 -7.32 -39.31 42.90
N PRO A 50 -8.63 -39.48 43.15
CA PRO A 50 -9.63 -38.75 42.38
C PRO A 50 -9.36 -37.26 42.53
N VAL A 51 -9.21 -36.58 41.39
CA VAL A 51 -9.04 -35.13 41.38
C VAL A 51 -10.30 -34.52 42.00
N PRO A 52 -10.16 -33.62 42.99
CA PRO A 52 -11.32 -32.96 43.58
C PRO A 52 -12.18 -32.32 42.49
N ALA A 53 -13.50 -32.47 42.57
CA ALA A 53 -14.44 -31.99 41.55
C ALA A 53 -14.20 -30.50 41.19
N GLU A 54 -13.85 -29.68 42.19
CA GLU A 54 -13.52 -28.28 42.01
C GLU A 54 -12.26 -28.05 41.16
N THR A 55 -11.23 -28.87 41.34
CA THR A 55 -10.00 -28.79 40.54
C THR A 55 -10.25 -29.26 39.11
N ALA A 56 -11.04 -30.33 38.93
CA ALA A 56 -11.45 -30.80 37.61
C ALA A 56 -12.26 -29.74 36.85
N LEU A 57 -13.23 -29.09 37.52
CA LEU A 57 -14.02 -27.99 36.96
C LEU A 57 -13.15 -26.79 36.57
N ARG A 58 -12.20 -26.41 37.44
CA ARG A 58 -11.26 -25.31 37.14
C ARG A 58 -10.39 -25.61 35.93
N LEU A 59 -9.87 -26.83 35.82
CA LEU A 59 -9.08 -27.26 34.66
C LEU A 59 -9.93 -27.31 33.38
N ALA A 60 -11.16 -27.82 33.45
CA ALA A 60 -12.08 -27.85 32.32
C ALA A 60 -12.37 -26.42 31.79
N ARG A 61 -12.63 -25.46 32.70
CA ARG A 61 -12.81 -24.05 32.33
C ARG A 61 -11.55 -23.45 31.69
N ARG A 62 -10.37 -23.76 32.22
CA ARG A 62 -9.10 -23.27 31.67
C ARG A 62 -8.85 -23.83 30.26
N VAL A 63 -9.10 -25.12 30.05
CA VAL A 63 -8.98 -25.77 28.74
C VAL A 63 -9.98 -25.16 27.75
N ALA A 64 -11.21 -24.91 28.17
CA ALA A 64 -12.21 -24.24 27.32
C ALA A 64 -11.77 -22.82 26.90
N SER A 65 -11.24 -22.02 27.84
CA SER A 65 -10.69 -20.68 27.54
C SER A 65 -9.55 -20.74 26.52
N LEU A 66 -8.58 -21.63 26.74
CA LEU A 66 -7.45 -21.81 25.83
C LEU A 66 -7.91 -22.29 24.45
N ALA A 67 -8.92 -23.15 24.38
CA ALA A 67 -9.48 -23.60 23.10
C ALA A 67 -10.17 -22.47 22.31
N GLU A 68 -10.80 -21.51 23.00
CA GLU A 68 -11.34 -20.30 22.35
C GLU A 68 -10.22 -19.36 21.90
N GLU A 69 -9.18 -19.15 22.72
CA GLU A 69 -8.02 -18.34 22.35
C GLU A 69 -7.29 -18.90 21.12
N VAL A 70 -7.07 -20.21 21.06
CA VAL A 70 -6.47 -20.89 19.91
C VAL A 70 -7.35 -20.76 18.66
N ARG A 71 -8.68 -20.87 18.79
CA ARG A 71 -9.61 -20.63 17.67
C ARG A 71 -9.55 -19.18 17.17
N GLY A 72 -9.51 -18.21 18.08
CA GLY A 72 -9.33 -16.80 17.73
C GLY A 72 -8.00 -16.54 17.01
N ALA A 73 -6.90 -17.10 17.53
CA ALA A 73 -5.56 -16.95 16.98
C ALA A 73 -5.44 -17.56 15.58
N THR A 74 -5.96 -18.79 15.39
CA THR A 74 -5.97 -19.47 14.09
C THR A 74 -6.79 -18.70 13.06
N ALA A 75 -8.00 -18.23 13.41
CA ALA A 75 -8.80 -17.38 12.54
C ALA A 75 -8.07 -16.07 12.17
N GLY A 76 -7.39 -15.45 13.13
CA GLY A 76 -6.54 -14.27 12.90
C GLY A 76 -5.40 -14.53 11.92
N MET A 77 -4.69 -15.66 12.08
CA MET A 77 -3.62 -16.06 11.17
C MET A 77 -4.10 -16.25 9.72
N TYR A 78 -5.27 -16.87 9.51
CA TYR A 78 -5.84 -17.02 8.17
C TYR A 78 -6.18 -15.67 7.53
N ARG A 79 -6.77 -14.74 8.27
CA ARG A 79 -7.06 -13.38 7.77
C ARG A 79 -5.80 -12.61 7.40
N VAL A 80 -4.76 -12.68 8.23
CA VAL A 80 -3.46 -12.05 7.94
C VAL A 80 -2.82 -12.67 6.69
N ARG A 81 -2.88 -14.00 6.56
CA ARG A 81 -2.37 -14.70 5.37
C ARG A 81 -3.10 -14.28 4.11
N GLU A 82 -4.42 -14.22 4.14
CA GLU A 82 -5.23 -13.77 3.00
C GLU A 82 -4.94 -12.31 2.63
N SER A 83 -4.83 -11.42 3.62
CA SER A 83 -4.46 -10.01 3.42
C SER A 83 -3.08 -9.88 2.76
N ARG A 84 -2.09 -10.64 3.26
CA ARG A 84 -0.74 -10.69 2.68
C ARG A 84 -0.75 -11.22 1.26
N ASP A 85 -1.52 -12.27 0.98
CA ASP A 85 -1.56 -12.88 -0.36
C ASP A 85 -2.26 -11.95 -1.37
N LYS A 86 -3.31 -11.23 -0.95
CA LYS A 86 -3.92 -10.12 -1.73
C LYS A 86 -2.91 -9.00 -1.99
N TYR A 87 -2.15 -8.59 -0.98
CA TYR A 87 -1.11 -7.57 -1.13
C TYR A 87 -0.02 -8.03 -2.12
N LYS A 88 0.48 -9.27 -2.00
CA LYS A 88 1.44 -9.85 -2.95
C LYS A 88 0.90 -9.92 -4.38
N ALA A 89 -0.36 -10.29 -4.57
CA ALA A 89 -0.98 -10.30 -5.89
C ALA A 89 -1.03 -8.88 -6.48
N ARG A 90 -1.37 -7.89 -5.66
CA ARG A 90 -1.41 -6.49 -6.04
C ARG A 90 -0.03 -5.94 -6.41
N VAL A 91 1.00 -6.22 -5.61
CA VAL A 91 2.38 -5.83 -5.91
C VAL A 91 2.80 -6.40 -7.27
N ARG A 92 2.59 -7.69 -7.52
CA ARG A 92 2.90 -8.32 -8.81
C ARG A 92 2.17 -7.67 -9.99
N SER A 93 0.89 -7.30 -9.81
CA SER A 93 0.15 -6.59 -10.86
C SER A 93 0.71 -5.19 -11.15
N LEU A 94 1.19 -4.49 -10.13
CA LEU A 94 1.79 -3.17 -10.27
C LEU A 94 3.18 -3.25 -10.90
N GLU A 95 3.99 -4.24 -10.51
CA GLU A 95 5.27 -4.54 -11.14
C GLU A 95 5.11 -4.82 -12.64
N ALA A 96 4.14 -5.67 -13.01
CA ALA A 96 3.83 -5.94 -14.41
C ALA A 96 3.38 -4.67 -15.17
N ALA A 97 2.57 -3.81 -14.55
CA ALA A 97 2.16 -2.54 -15.14
C ALA A 97 3.36 -1.60 -15.35
N VAL A 98 4.26 -1.49 -14.37
CA VAL A 98 5.49 -0.69 -14.48
C VAL A 98 6.38 -1.21 -15.61
N ASP A 99 6.53 -2.52 -15.75
CA ASP A 99 7.31 -3.10 -16.85
C ASP A 99 6.67 -2.83 -18.21
N THR A 100 5.35 -2.86 -18.33
CA THR A 100 4.68 -2.48 -19.59
C THR A 100 4.89 -1.00 -19.93
N GLU A 101 4.81 -0.11 -18.94
CA GLU A 101 5.05 1.32 -19.14
C GLU A 101 6.52 1.62 -19.45
N ARG A 102 7.47 0.90 -18.84
CA ARG A 102 8.89 0.99 -19.21
C ARG A 102 9.12 0.61 -20.67
N ARG A 103 8.52 -0.49 -21.13
CA ARG A 103 8.62 -0.90 -22.55
C ARG A 103 8.02 0.14 -23.49
N ARG A 104 6.87 0.72 -23.14
CA ARG A 104 6.25 1.82 -23.90
C ARG A 104 7.15 3.06 -23.95
N ALA A 105 7.73 3.45 -22.81
CA ALA A 105 8.65 4.58 -22.74
C ALA A 105 9.90 4.35 -23.63
N VAL A 106 10.49 3.15 -23.60
CA VAL A 106 11.62 2.80 -24.47
C VAL A 106 11.23 2.88 -25.95
N ALA A 107 10.05 2.38 -26.34
CA ALA A 107 9.55 2.47 -27.71
C ALA A 107 9.36 3.92 -28.16
N VAL A 108 8.76 4.77 -27.31
CA VAL A 108 8.60 6.20 -27.60
C VAL A 108 9.95 6.90 -27.75
N VAL A 109 10.92 6.62 -26.88
CA VAL A 109 12.27 7.18 -26.98
C VAL A 109 12.95 6.75 -28.28
N ALA A 110 12.83 5.47 -28.66
CA ALA A 110 13.36 4.96 -29.91
C ALA A 110 12.72 5.64 -31.14
N GLU A 111 11.39 5.84 -31.11
CA GLU A 111 10.66 6.55 -32.17
C GLU A 111 11.11 8.02 -32.28
N GLN A 112 11.28 8.71 -31.15
CA GLN A 112 11.77 10.09 -31.14
C GLN A 112 13.22 10.18 -31.60
N ALA A 113 14.06 9.21 -31.25
CA ALA A 113 15.44 9.11 -31.73
C ALA A 113 15.49 8.91 -33.25
N ALA A 114 14.62 8.05 -33.81
CA ALA A 114 14.52 7.86 -35.25
C ALA A 114 14.06 9.14 -35.98
N LYS A 115 13.03 9.83 -35.46
CA LYS A 115 12.56 11.11 -36.01
C LYS A 115 13.64 12.19 -35.96
N THR A 116 14.37 12.30 -34.86
CA THR A 116 15.47 13.28 -34.74
C THR A 116 16.67 12.94 -35.63
N ALA A 117 16.96 11.66 -35.85
CA ALA A 117 17.96 11.25 -36.84
C ALA A 117 17.55 11.64 -38.26
N ALA A 118 16.31 11.35 -38.67
CA ALA A 118 15.79 11.73 -39.98
C ALA A 118 15.82 13.26 -40.19
N LEU A 119 15.42 14.05 -39.20
CA LEU A 119 15.51 15.51 -39.27
C LEU A 119 16.95 16.02 -39.37
N ARG A 120 17.91 15.35 -38.72
CA ARG A 120 19.34 15.71 -38.86
C ARG A 120 19.84 15.42 -40.27
N GLU A 121 19.46 14.28 -40.84
CA GLU A 121 19.78 13.93 -42.22
C GLU A 121 19.20 14.97 -43.20
N GLU A 122 17.92 15.32 -43.05
CA GLU A 122 17.29 16.39 -43.83
C GLU A 122 18.01 17.73 -43.70
N ILE A 123 18.41 18.11 -42.48
CA ILE A 123 19.20 19.34 -42.27
C ILE A 123 20.57 19.24 -42.95
N THR A 124 21.25 18.09 -42.88
CA THR A 124 22.54 17.91 -43.55
C THR A 124 22.40 17.94 -45.06
N ASP A 125 21.34 17.36 -45.61
CA ASP A 125 21.05 17.39 -47.03
C ASP A 125 20.68 18.80 -47.50
N LEU A 126 19.86 19.53 -46.73
CA LEU A 126 19.58 20.94 -47.01
C LEU A 126 20.85 21.80 -46.94
N ARG A 127 21.75 21.54 -45.99
CA ARG A 127 23.06 22.22 -45.91
C ARG A 127 23.95 21.87 -47.10
N ARG A 128 23.97 20.60 -47.54
CA ARG A 128 24.72 20.17 -48.73
C ARG A 128 24.14 20.81 -49.99
N GLN A 129 22.83 20.86 -50.13
CA GLN A 129 22.14 21.54 -51.23
C GLN A 129 22.42 23.04 -51.23
N LEU A 130 22.43 23.69 -50.05
CA LEU A 130 22.77 25.11 -49.92
C LEU A 130 24.24 25.37 -50.25
N ALA A 131 25.16 24.51 -49.82
CA ALA A 131 26.59 24.62 -50.15
C ALA A 131 26.83 24.40 -51.66
N ALA A 132 26.18 23.40 -52.27
CA ALA A 132 26.26 23.15 -53.71
C ALA A 132 25.61 24.26 -54.54
N ALA A 133 24.55 24.90 -54.01
CA ALA A 133 23.99 26.12 -54.59
C ALA A 133 24.98 27.29 -54.46
N GLY A 134 25.58 27.48 -53.29
CA GLY A 134 26.60 28.50 -53.03
C GLY A 134 27.89 28.33 -53.85
N GLU A 135 28.30 27.10 -54.16
CA GLU A 135 29.43 26.81 -55.05
C GLU A 135 29.07 27.02 -56.54
N ARG A 136 27.81 26.80 -56.94
CA ARG A 136 27.30 27.20 -58.27
C ARG A 136 27.15 28.72 -58.40
N ASP A 137 26.87 29.41 -57.30
CA ASP A 137 26.73 30.87 -57.22
C ASP A 137 28.06 31.60 -56.95
N GLY A 138 29.15 30.84 -56.69
CA GLY A 138 30.50 31.36 -56.44
C GLY A 138 31.18 31.97 -57.67
N VAL A 139 30.58 31.80 -58.85
CA VAL A 139 31.03 32.46 -60.08
C VAL A 139 29.85 33.19 -60.71
N ARG A 140 29.86 34.52 -60.55
CA ARG A 140 29.15 35.48 -61.42
C ARG A 140 27.65 35.56 -61.13
N ALA A 141 27.25 36.58 -60.38
CA ALA A 141 26.57 37.70 -61.02
C ALA A 141 25.39 37.28 -61.92
N ALA A 142 24.32 36.84 -61.28
CA ALA A 142 22.99 37.12 -61.77
C ALA A 142 22.19 37.57 -60.54
N ALA A 143 21.50 38.69 -60.69
CA ALA A 143 20.58 39.25 -59.73
C ALA A 143 19.89 38.18 -58.88
N ALA A 144 19.88 38.38 -57.56
CA ALA A 144 18.92 37.73 -56.68
C ALA A 144 17.53 37.92 -57.30
N ASP A 145 17.00 36.88 -57.96
CA ASP A 145 15.71 36.96 -58.61
C ASP A 145 14.71 37.48 -57.56
N PRO A 146 14.15 38.69 -57.74
CA PRO A 146 13.26 39.29 -56.76
C PRO A 146 12.11 38.35 -56.41
N ALA A 147 11.71 37.45 -57.32
CA ALA A 147 10.70 36.44 -57.09
C ALA A 147 11.15 35.36 -56.09
N VAL A 148 12.40 34.90 -56.14
CA VAL A 148 12.94 33.89 -55.21
C VAL A 148 13.13 34.49 -53.81
N VAL A 149 13.68 35.71 -53.72
CA VAL A 149 13.79 36.45 -52.45
C VAL A 149 12.40 36.76 -51.88
N GLY A 150 11.43 37.11 -52.73
CA GLY A 150 10.03 37.31 -52.36
C GLY A 150 9.39 36.05 -51.78
N LYS A 151 9.60 34.89 -52.41
CA LYS A 151 9.11 33.59 -51.92
C LYS A 151 9.74 33.20 -50.58
N LEU A 152 11.03 33.43 -50.39
CA LEU A 152 11.71 33.16 -49.12
C LEU A 152 11.22 34.08 -47.99
N ARG A 153 11.02 35.38 -48.28
CA ARG A 153 10.43 36.33 -47.33
C ARG A 153 8.98 35.97 -46.98
N ALA A 154 8.19 35.52 -47.96
CA ALA A 154 6.83 35.04 -47.73
C ALA A 154 6.82 33.81 -46.82
N ARG A 155 7.66 32.79 -47.10
CA ARG A 155 7.79 31.61 -46.23
C ARG A 155 8.27 31.97 -44.81
N LEU A 156 9.15 32.95 -44.68
CA LEU A 156 9.61 33.42 -43.36
C LEU A 156 8.49 34.18 -42.63
N ALA A 157 7.69 34.98 -43.33
CA ALA A 157 6.52 35.64 -42.77
C ALA A 157 5.45 34.63 -42.33
N ASP A 158 5.17 33.61 -43.14
CA ASP A 158 4.26 32.51 -42.82
C ASP A 158 4.75 31.71 -41.60
N GLY A 159 6.05 31.41 -41.55
CA GLY A 159 6.68 30.74 -40.41
C GLY A 159 6.59 31.57 -39.12
N ASN A 160 6.83 32.88 -39.20
CA ASN A 160 6.68 33.80 -38.08
C ASN A 160 5.23 33.92 -37.62
N ALA A 161 4.27 33.94 -38.55
CA ALA A 161 2.85 33.96 -38.24
C ALA A 161 2.40 32.66 -37.55
N ALA A 162 2.84 31.50 -38.04
CA ALA A 162 2.57 30.21 -37.42
C ALA A 162 3.19 30.11 -36.02
N TYR A 163 4.42 30.60 -35.85
CA TYR A 163 5.08 30.65 -34.54
C TYR A 163 4.35 31.58 -33.57
N ALA A 164 3.91 32.77 -34.02
CA ALA A 164 3.14 33.70 -33.20
C ALA A 164 1.81 33.09 -32.74
N GLN A 165 1.11 32.36 -33.62
CA GLN A 165 -0.11 31.62 -33.24
C GLN A 165 0.18 30.54 -32.21
N LEU A 166 1.29 29.80 -32.36
CA LEU A 166 1.68 28.75 -31.42
C LEU A 166 2.04 29.33 -30.05
N ALA A 167 2.79 30.43 -30.02
CA ALA A 167 3.12 31.17 -28.80
C ALA A 167 1.87 31.72 -28.10
N ALA A 168 0.90 32.23 -28.86
CA ALA A 168 -0.39 32.69 -28.33
C ALA A 168 -1.18 31.53 -27.71
N LYS A 169 -1.28 30.38 -28.39
CA LYS A 169 -1.93 29.17 -27.86
C LYS A 169 -1.24 28.66 -26.60
N GLN A 170 0.09 28.63 -26.58
CA GLN A 170 0.86 28.24 -25.40
C GLN A 170 0.57 29.16 -24.21
N LYS A 171 0.51 30.48 -24.44
CA LYS A 171 0.15 31.45 -23.41
C LYS A 171 -1.27 31.21 -22.87
N GLN A 172 -2.25 30.98 -23.77
CA GLN A 172 -3.62 30.67 -23.38
C GLN A 172 -3.71 29.39 -22.53
N LEU A 173 -3.05 28.31 -22.97
CA LEU A 173 -3.01 27.05 -22.23
C LEU A 173 -2.34 27.22 -20.87
N ARG A 174 -1.27 28.01 -20.78
CA ARG A 174 -0.61 28.32 -19.51
C ARG A 174 -1.56 29.05 -18.56
N THR A 175 -2.26 30.08 -19.04
CA THR A 175 -3.23 30.80 -18.21
C THR A 175 -4.38 29.92 -17.73
N ALA A 176 -4.90 29.04 -18.59
CA ALA A 176 -5.96 28.10 -18.21
C ALA A 176 -5.45 27.06 -17.18
N TYR A 177 -4.22 26.58 -17.35
CA TYR A 177 -3.57 25.71 -16.37
C TYR A 177 -3.41 26.39 -15.02
N ASP A 178 -2.90 27.62 -14.99
CA ASP A 178 -2.72 28.37 -13.74
C ASP A 178 -4.08 28.61 -13.05
N GLN A 179 -5.12 28.98 -13.81
CA GLN A 179 -6.48 29.13 -13.28
C GLN A 179 -7.03 27.83 -12.67
N THR A 180 -6.93 26.71 -13.37
CA THR A 180 -7.39 25.41 -12.86
C THR A 180 -6.58 24.94 -11.65
N MET A 181 -5.27 25.23 -11.61
CA MET A 181 -4.43 25.01 -10.43
C MET A 181 -4.85 25.87 -9.23
N HIS A 182 -5.21 27.14 -9.45
CA HIS A 182 -5.74 27.99 -8.39
C HIS A 182 -7.11 27.51 -7.89
N GLN A 183 -8.01 27.12 -8.79
CA GLN A 183 -9.32 26.58 -8.44
C GLN A 183 -9.22 25.27 -7.67
N THR A 184 -8.34 24.35 -8.08
CA THR A 184 -8.12 23.07 -7.38
C THR A 184 -7.52 23.28 -5.98
N LYS A 185 -6.56 24.22 -5.83
CA LYS A 185 -6.04 24.61 -4.51
C LYS A 185 -7.13 25.21 -3.62
N ALA A 186 -7.96 26.11 -4.15
CA ALA A 186 -9.07 26.71 -3.42
C ALA A 186 -10.10 25.66 -2.99
N ALA A 187 -10.50 24.75 -3.88
CA ALA A 187 -11.40 23.64 -3.58
C ALA A 187 -10.82 22.73 -2.48
N ALA A 188 -9.52 22.40 -2.54
CA ALA A 188 -8.86 21.62 -1.49
C ALA A 188 -8.89 22.32 -0.12
N GLN A 189 -8.77 23.66 -0.09
CA GLN A 189 -8.91 24.46 1.13
C GLN A 189 -10.33 24.36 1.70
N VAL A 190 -11.36 24.46 0.85
CA VAL A 190 -12.77 24.34 1.25
C VAL A 190 -13.08 22.94 1.80
N TYR A 191 -12.58 21.89 1.15
CA TYR A 191 -12.77 20.52 1.68
C TYR A 191 -12.10 20.32 3.04
N LYS A 192 -10.93 20.93 3.29
CA LYS A 192 -10.27 20.87 4.61
C LYS A 192 -11.07 21.62 5.69
N SER A 193 -11.60 22.81 5.38
CA SER A 193 -12.42 23.56 6.35
C SER A 193 -13.73 22.82 6.64
N TRP A 194 -14.37 22.27 5.61
CA TRP A 194 -15.57 21.46 5.74
C TRP A 194 -15.34 20.17 6.57
N ASP A 195 -14.27 19.42 6.32
CA ASP A 195 -13.90 18.23 7.13
C ASP A 195 -13.72 18.60 8.61
N ARG A 196 -13.05 19.73 8.90
CA ARG A 196 -12.86 20.21 10.27
C ARG A 196 -14.18 20.62 10.93
N LEU A 197 -15.09 21.26 10.19
CA LEU A 197 -16.42 21.63 10.69
C LEU A 197 -17.26 20.39 10.99
N CYS A 198 -17.29 19.41 10.07
CA CYS A 198 -18.01 18.15 10.28
C CYS A 198 -17.42 17.34 11.44
N GLN A 199 -16.10 17.34 11.62
CA GLN A 199 -15.46 16.70 12.77
C GLN A 199 -15.86 17.36 14.09
N LYS A 200 -15.91 18.70 14.14
CA LYS A 200 -16.38 19.43 15.33
C LYS A 200 -17.85 19.17 15.60
N LEU A 201 -18.70 19.16 14.57
CA LEU A 201 -20.12 18.84 14.67
C LEU A 201 -20.33 17.43 15.21
N TYR A 202 -19.60 16.44 14.68
CA TYR A 202 -19.65 15.05 15.16
C TYR A 202 -19.24 14.95 16.64
N GLN A 203 -18.19 15.67 17.05
CA GLN A 203 -17.74 15.69 18.45
C GLN A 203 -18.76 16.34 19.39
N SER A 204 -19.39 17.45 18.98
CA SER A 204 -20.34 18.18 19.82
C SER A 204 -21.72 17.50 19.93
N THR A 205 -22.05 16.63 18.98
CA THR A 205 -23.35 15.96 18.89
C THR A 205 -23.33 14.49 19.32
N LYS A 206 -22.16 13.98 19.73
CA LYS A 206 -21.98 12.61 20.20
C LYS A 206 -22.90 12.31 21.40
N GLY A 207 -23.89 11.45 21.18
CA GLY A 207 -24.87 11.05 22.20
C GLY A 207 -26.12 11.94 22.30
N ARG A 208 -26.31 12.90 21.39
CA ARG A 208 -27.51 13.75 21.31
C ARG A 208 -28.33 13.40 20.07
N THR A 209 -29.65 13.62 20.14
CA THR A 209 -30.51 13.56 18.96
C THR A 209 -30.19 14.76 18.07
N LEU A 210 -29.90 14.47 16.80
CA LEU A 210 -29.52 15.45 15.78
C LEU A 210 -30.75 15.83 14.94
N ALA A 211 -30.79 17.07 14.46
CA ALA A 211 -31.70 17.45 13.40
C ALA A 211 -31.40 16.65 12.12
N GLU A 212 -32.43 16.37 11.31
CA GLU A 212 -32.31 15.53 10.12
C GLU A 212 -31.26 16.07 9.12
N ALA A 213 -31.17 17.40 9.00
CA ALA A 213 -30.18 18.07 8.14
C ALA A 213 -28.73 17.80 8.58
N ASP A 214 -28.46 17.82 9.89
CA ASP A 214 -27.12 17.55 10.44
C ASP A 214 -26.76 16.08 10.31
N GLN A 215 -27.73 15.18 10.48
CA GLN A 215 -27.52 13.74 10.23
C GLN A 215 -27.12 13.47 8.78
N ARG A 216 -27.84 14.05 7.80
CA ARG A 216 -27.50 13.92 6.38
C ARG A 216 -26.09 14.45 6.09
N THR A 217 -25.74 15.60 6.66
CA THR A 217 -24.41 16.21 6.50
C THR A 217 -23.30 15.30 7.05
N LEU A 218 -23.48 14.75 8.25
CA LEU A 218 -22.50 13.82 8.85
C LEU A 218 -22.41 12.48 8.10
N GLN A 219 -23.53 11.98 7.56
CA GLN A 219 -23.53 10.77 6.71
C GLN A 219 -22.73 11.00 5.41
N GLN A 220 -22.94 12.13 4.74
CA GLN A 220 -22.17 12.52 3.55
C GLN A 220 -20.68 12.71 3.86
N TRP A 221 -20.36 13.28 5.02
CA TRP A 221 -18.99 13.40 5.49
C TRP A 221 -18.33 12.04 5.75
N ALA A 222 -19.04 11.11 6.40
CA ALA A 222 -18.53 9.76 6.67
C ALA A 222 -18.30 8.95 5.38
N SER A 223 -19.22 9.02 4.41
CA SER A 223 -19.05 8.34 3.12
C SER A 223 -17.86 8.92 2.35
N TRP A 224 -17.74 10.25 2.29
CA TRP A 224 -16.60 10.92 1.68
C TRP A 224 -15.26 10.54 2.36
N ARG A 225 -15.18 10.55 3.70
CA ARG A 225 -13.98 10.13 4.44
C ARG A 225 -13.57 8.69 4.11
N ASN A 226 -14.53 7.77 4.03
CA ASN A 226 -14.28 6.38 3.67
C ASN A 226 -13.76 6.25 2.23
N GLU A 227 -14.29 7.02 1.29
CA GLU A 227 -13.77 7.07 -0.08
C GLU A 227 -12.34 7.61 -0.15
N GLN A 228 -12.02 8.67 0.60
CA GLN A 228 -10.67 9.22 0.65
C GLN A 228 -9.68 8.23 1.27
N GLN A 229 -10.06 7.51 2.33
CA GLN A 229 -9.24 6.44 2.91
C GLN A 229 -9.01 5.28 1.92
N LYS A 230 -10.06 4.87 1.19
CA LYS A 230 -9.94 3.86 0.12
C LYS A 230 -9.02 4.31 -1.01
N LYS A 231 -9.02 5.60 -1.36
CA LYS A 231 -8.11 6.17 -2.37
C LYS A 231 -6.68 6.28 -1.85
N ALA A 232 -6.48 6.63 -0.57
CA ALA A 232 -5.17 6.74 0.06
C ALA A 232 -4.50 5.37 0.28
N GLY A 233 -5.23 4.34 0.71
CA GLY A 233 -4.73 2.95 0.80
C GLY A 233 -4.57 2.25 -0.55
N LYS A 234 -4.94 2.92 -1.65
CA LYS A 234 -4.70 2.49 -3.02
C LYS A 234 -3.44 3.11 -3.65
N LYS A 235 -2.77 4.07 -3.00
CA LYS A 235 -1.40 4.46 -3.37
C LYS A 235 -0.38 3.57 -2.67
#